data_AF-A0A076FBG1-F1
#
_entry.id   AF-A0A076FBG1-F1
#
_cell.length_a   1.000
_cell.length_b   1.000
_cell.length_c   1.000
_cell.angle_alpha   90.00
_cell.angle_beta   90.00
_cell.angle_gamma   90.00
#
_symmetry.space_group_name_H-M   'P 1'
#
loop_
_entity.id
_entity.type
_entity.pdbx_description
1 polymer ?
#
loop_
_entity_poly.entity_id
_entity_poly.type
_entity_poly.pdbx_seq_one_letter_code
_entity_poly.pdbx_strand_id
1 'polypeptide(L)'
;MDNQISEIFSQNKILLRNLKTLDFSEFSKKRNYQLFLGIDTNSFYTLVFLRTAKSKVFNKEIGDLATVCKEIENKFDTLIKRRILIYNSQICQKVISANKDWKFYAFM
;
A
#
# COMPACT_ATOMS: atom_id res chain seq x y z
N MET A 1 1.08 19.59 -8.39
CA MET A 1 0.06 18.85 -7.64
C MET A 1 0.10 17.41 -8.11
N ASP A 2 0.11 16.48 -7.17
CA ASP A 2 0.55 15.08 -7.33
C ASP A 2 -0.43 14.24 -8.21
N ASN A 3 -0.43 14.51 -9.51
CA ASN A 3 -1.33 13.87 -10.48
C ASN A 3 -1.17 12.35 -10.53
N GLN A 4 0.03 11.84 -10.22
CA GLN A 4 0.37 10.44 -10.41
C GLN A 4 -0.44 9.52 -9.47
N ILE A 5 -0.64 9.92 -8.22
CA ILE A 5 -1.46 9.14 -7.27
C ILE A 5 -2.93 9.18 -7.66
N SER A 6 -3.45 10.34 -8.06
CA SER A 6 -4.85 10.46 -8.48
C SER A 6 -5.11 9.61 -9.72
N GLU A 7 -4.20 9.61 -10.70
CA GLU A 7 -4.31 8.76 -11.88
C GLU A 7 -4.24 7.28 -11.53
N ILE A 8 -3.29 6.87 -10.68
CA ILE A 8 -3.17 5.48 -10.22
C ILE A 8 -4.45 5.04 -9.51
N PHE A 9 -5.02 5.87 -8.65
CA PHE A 9 -6.24 5.55 -7.93
C PHE A 9 -7.44 5.47 -8.88
N SER A 10 -7.55 6.40 -9.82
CA SER A 10 -8.59 6.38 -10.86
C SER A 10 -8.49 5.17 -11.79
N GLN A 11 -7.28 4.85 -12.29
CA GLN A 11 -7.04 3.68 -13.15
C GLN A 11 -7.38 2.37 -12.44
N ASN A 12 -7.03 2.26 -11.16
CA ASN A 12 -7.29 1.07 -10.35
C ASN A 12 -8.68 1.08 -9.67
N LYS A 13 -9.53 2.08 -9.96
CA LYS A 13 -10.86 2.29 -9.35
C LYS A 13 -10.83 2.27 -7.81
N ILE A 14 -9.76 2.79 -7.23
CA ILE A 14 -9.56 2.88 -5.77
C ILE A 14 -10.22 4.18 -5.30
N LEU A 15 -11.43 4.06 -4.73
CA LEU A 15 -12.15 5.17 -4.11
C LEU A 15 -11.93 5.15 -2.60
N LEU A 16 -11.07 6.07 -2.14
CA LEU A 16 -10.78 6.27 -0.73
C LEU A 16 -11.17 7.67 -0.31
N ARG A 17 -11.98 7.75 0.75
CA ARG A 17 -12.34 8.98 1.46
C ARG A 17 -11.30 9.27 2.53
N ASN A 18 -11.08 10.54 2.84
CA ASN A 18 -10.17 10.97 3.90
C ASN A 18 -8.73 10.41 3.74
N LEU A 19 -8.21 10.50 2.52
CA LEU A 19 -6.87 10.02 2.19
C LEU A 19 -5.81 10.84 2.92
N LYS A 20 -5.01 10.15 3.71
CA LYS A 20 -3.94 10.68 4.54
C LYS A 20 -2.63 10.04 4.11
N THR A 21 -1.73 10.85 3.57
CA THR A 21 -0.38 10.39 3.23
C THR A 21 0.45 10.26 4.50
N LEU A 22 1.08 9.12 4.68
CA LEU A 22 2.02 8.85 5.78
C LEU A 22 3.43 8.70 5.20
N ASP A 23 4.43 9.16 5.94
CA ASP A 23 5.82 9.01 5.52
C ASP A 23 6.31 7.61 5.95
N PHE A 24 6.65 6.77 4.97
CA PHE A 24 7.16 5.43 5.26
C PHE A 24 8.50 5.49 6.02
N SER A 25 9.24 6.60 5.91
CA SER A 25 10.50 6.80 6.62
C SER A 25 10.33 6.78 8.15
N GLU A 26 9.14 7.09 8.67
CA GLU A 26 8.83 6.99 10.10
C GLU A 26 8.76 5.53 10.58
N PHE A 27 8.44 4.59 9.69
CA PHE A 27 8.20 3.19 10.04
C PHE A 27 9.32 2.27 9.56
N SER A 28 9.99 2.60 8.45
CA SER A 28 11.07 1.78 7.92
C SER A 28 12.03 2.61 7.06
N LYS A 29 13.32 2.24 7.06
CA LYS A 29 14.42 2.99 6.40
C LYS A 29 14.33 3.06 4.86
N LYS A 30 13.31 2.47 4.23
CA LYS A 30 13.15 2.43 2.77
C LYS A 30 12.42 3.68 2.26
N ARG A 31 13.17 4.62 1.69
CA ARG A 31 12.65 5.89 1.14
C ARG A 31 11.81 5.78 -0.16
N ASN A 32 11.60 4.58 -0.68
CA ASN A 32 10.92 4.37 -1.98
C ASN A 32 9.45 3.95 -1.84
N TYR A 33 8.88 4.07 -0.64
CA TYR A 33 7.50 3.73 -0.36
C TYR A 33 6.75 4.97 0.10
N GLN A 34 5.57 5.19 -0.46
CA GLN A 34 4.60 6.14 0.05
C GLN A 34 3.42 5.38 0.63
N LEU A 35 2.93 5.81 1.78
CA LEU A 35 1.78 5.22 2.44
C LEU A 35 0.59 6.16 2.30
N PHE A 36 -0.57 5.61 2.04
CA PHE A 36 -1.82 6.34 2.02
C PHE A 36 -2.85 5.58 2.84
N LEU A 37 -3.22 6.16 3.97
CA LEU A 37 -4.31 5.66 4.79
C LEU A 37 -5.59 6.37 4.34
N GLY A 38 -6.60 5.62 3.94
CA GLY A 38 -7.90 6.18 3.58
C GLY A 38 -9.03 5.29 4.07
N ILE A 39 -10.25 5.72 3.83
CA ILE A 39 -11.47 5.02 4.22
C ILE A 39 -12.21 4.62 2.94
N ASP A 40 -12.44 3.32 2.74
CA ASP A 40 -13.18 2.79 1.59
C ASP A 40 -14.64 3.27 1.61
N THR A 41 -15.37 3.09 0.51
CA THR A 41 -16.81 3.38 0.44
C THR A 41 -17.64 2.61 1.46
N ASN A 42 -17.11 1.50 1.96
CA ASN A 42 -17.70 0.69 3.04
C ASN A 42 -17.29 1.15 4.46
N SER A 43 -16.73 2.35 4.62
CA SER A 43 -16.23 2.88 5.90
C SER A 43 -15.10 2.06 6.54
N PHE A 44 -14.38 1.25 5.76
CA PHE A 44 -13.24 0.46 6.23
C PHE A 44 -11.93 1.20 6.01
N TYR A 45 -11.10 1.27 7.05
CA TYR A 45 -9.73 1.75 6.92
C TYR A 45 -8.95 0.86 5.94
N THR A 46 -8.40 1.52 4.94
CA THR A 46 -7.65 0.93 3.84
C THR A 46 -6.30 1.59 3.76
N LEU A 47 -5.25 0.79 3.79
CA LEU A 47 -3.90 1.26 3.64
C LEU A 47 -3.38 0.89 2.26
N VAL A 48 -2.92 1.91 1.54
CA VAL A 48 -2.32 1.79 0.22
C VAL A 48 -0.84 2.08 0.33
N PHE A 49 -0.04 1.15 -0.15
CA PHE A 49 1.41 1.27 -0.24
C PHE A 49 1.74 1.49 -1.71
N LEU A 50 2.32 2.65 -2.04
CA LEU A 50 2.85 2.91 -3.37
C LEU A 50 4.36 2.71 -3.35
N ARG A 51 4.82 1.78 -4.17
CA ARG A 51 6.24 1.47 -4.33
C ARG A 51 6.72 1.86 -5.71
N THR A 52 7.72 2.74 -5.73
CA THR A 52 8.37 3.16 -6.96
C THR A 52 9.82 2.65 -6.97
N ALA A 53 10.00 1.42 -7.47
CA ALA A 53 11.31 0.79 -7.57
C ALA A 53 11.35 -0.18 -8.74
N LYS A 54 12.48 -0.24 -9.46
CA LYS A 54 12.70 -1.15 -10.60
C LYS A 54 12.92 -2.61 -10.19
N SER A 55 13.21 -2.87 -8.92
CA SER A 55 13.53 -4.20 -8.39
C SER A 55 12.28 -5.06 -8.18
N LYS A 56 12.40 -6.38 -8.39
CA LYS A 56 11.31 -7.34 -8.18
C LYS A 56 10.79 -7.32 -6.74
N VAL A 57 9.47 -7.52 -6.57
CA VAL A 57 8.84 -7.63 -5.24
C VAL A 57 8.99 -9.06 -4.71
N PHE A 58 9.56 -9.19 -3.52
CA PHE A 58 9.76 -10.47 -2.82
C PHE A 58 8.83 -10.62 -1.62
N ASN A 59 8.56 -11.87 -1.22
CA ASN A 59 7.70 -12.16 -0.07
C ASN A 59 8.21 -11.54 1.25
N LYS A 60 9.54 -11.47 1.42
CA LYS A 60 10.17 -10.77 2.56
C LYS A 60 9.75 -9.30 2.64
N GLU A 61 9.58 -8.63 1.49
CA GLU A 61 9.11 -7.24 1.49
C GLU A 61 7.67 -7.15 1.95
N ILE A 62 6.79 -8.08 1.55
CA ILE A 62 5.40 -8.08 2.01
C ILE A 62 5.31 -8.31 3.52
N GLY A 63 6.16 -9.17 4.08
CA GLY A 63 6.28 -9.35 5.52
C GLY A 63 6.68 -8.06 6.25
N ASP A 64 7.66 -7.34 5.72
CA ASP A 64 8.09 -6.03 6.24
C ASP A 64 6.93 -5.02 6.20
N LEU A 65 6.21 -4.94 5.08
CA LEU A 65 5.04 -4.08 4.91
C LEU A 65 3.89 -4.46 5.87
N ALA A 66 3.71 -5.75 6.15
CA ALA A 66 2.72 -6.21 7.12
C ALA A 66 3.08 -5.81 8.56
N THR A 67 4.37 -5.81 8.91
CA THR A 67 4.85 -5.27 10.20
C THR A 67 4.59 -3.77 10.29
N VAL A 68 4.95 -3.01 9.26
CA VAL A 68 4.67 -1.56 9.18
C VAL A 68 3.17 -1.30 9.28
N CYS A 69 2.35 -2.13 8.63
CA CYS A 69 0.90 -2.03 8.72
C CYS A 69 0.44 -2.16 10.18
N LYS A 70 0.94 -3.14 10.94
CA LYS A 70 0.63 -3.29 12.37
C LYS A 70 1.10 -2.09 13.20
N GLU A 71 2.26 -1.51 12.90
CA GLU A 71 2.71 -0.31 13.60
C GLU A 71 1.80 0.88 13.34
N ILE A 72 1.31 1.05 12.11
CA ILE A 72 0.31 2.06 11.75
C ILE A 72 -1.01 1.78 12.49
N GLU A 73 -1.48 0.53 12.50
CA GLU A 73 -2.69 0.14 13.23
C GLU A 73 -2.60 0.53 14.71
N ASN A 74 -1.46 0.26 15.35
CA ASN A 74 -1.22 0.63 16.75
C ASN A 74 -1.06 2.15 16.94
N LYS A 75 -0.32 2.84 16.07
CA LYS A 75 -0.05 4.29 16.19
C LYS A 75 -1.32 5.12 16.00
N PHE A 76 -2.20 4.69 15.11
CA PHE A 76 -3.44 5.40 14.79
C PHE A 76 -4.66 4.84 15.51
N ASP A 77 -4.52 3.75 16.27
CA ASP A 77 -5.63 2.98 16.86
C ASP A 77 -6.72 2.68 15.81
N THR A 78 -6.28 2.31 14.60
CA THR A 78 -7.17 2.03 13.46
C THR A 78 -7.00 0.59 13.02
N LEU A 79 -8.12 -0.09 12.78
CA LEU A 79 -8.09 -1.47 12.29
C LEU A 79 -8.11 -1.46 10.76
N ILE A 80 -6.96 -1.74 10.15
CA ILE A 80 -6.80 -1.70 8.68
C ILE A 80 -7.34 -3.02 8.12
N LYS A 81 -8.59 -2.97 7.65
CA LYS A 81 -9.28 -4.12 7.02
C LYS A 81 -8.80 -4.41 5.61
N ARG A 82 -8.29 -3.40 4.90
CA ARG A 82 -7.87 -3.56 3.50
C ARG A 82 -6.45 -3.07 3.31
N ARG A 83 -5.63 -3.92 2.69
CA ARG A 83 -4.22 -3.62 2.40
C ARG A 83 -4.01 -3.70 0.91
N ILE A 84 -3.48 -2.62 0.34
CA ILE A 84 -3.28 -2.48 -1.09
C ILE A 84 -1.82 -2.17 -1.34
N LEU A 85 -1.14 -2.95 -2.18
CA LEU A 85 0.20 -2.66 -2.66
C LEU A 85 0.14 -2.31 -4.14
N ILE A 86 0.58 -1.10 -4.44
CA ILE A 86 0.74 -0.56 -5.78
C ILE A 86 2.24 -0.56 -6.11
N TYR A 87 2.61 -1.15 -7.25
CA TYR A 87 4.02 -1.34 -7.61
C TYR A 87 4.25 -1.14 -9.12
N ASN A 88 5.38 -0.53 -9.49
CA ASN A 88 5.83 -0.43 -10.90
C ASN A 88 7.00 -1.38 -11.17
N SER A 89 6.82 -2.66 -10.88
CA SER A 89 7.86 -3.68 -11.08
C SER A 89 7.27 -5.06 -11.29
N GLN A 90 8.10 -6.03 -11.68
CA GLN A 90 7.65 -7.41 -11.76
C GLN A 90 7.47 -8.00 -10.35
N ILE A 91 6.28 -8.55 -10.09
CA ILE A 91 6.00 -9.37 -8.89
C ILE A 91 5.93 -10.84 -9.29
N CYS A 92 6.46 -11.71 -8.44
CA CYS A 92 6.29 -13.15 -8.64
C CYS A 92 4.88 -13.59 -8.25
N GLN A 93 4.22 -14.39 -9.08
CA GLN A 93 2.89 -14.95 -8.77
C GLN A 93 2.83 -15.67 -7.41
N LYS A 94 3.92 -16.35 -6.99
CA LYS A 94 4.03 -16.98 -5.67
C LYS A 94 3.77 -15.99 -4.52
N VAL A 95 4.21 -14.73 -4.66
CA VAL A 95 4.01 -13.69 -3.65
C VAL A 95 2.53 -13.29 -3.60
N ILE A 96 1.90 -13.13 -4.76
CA ILE A 96 0.45 -12.81 -4.84
C ILE A 96 -0.37 -13.94 -4.22
N SER A 97 -0.08 -15.20 -4.58
CA SER A 97 -0.81 -16.36 -4.05
C SER A 97 -0.62 -16.57 -2.55
N ALA A 98 0.54 -16.21 -2.00
CA ALA A 98 0.83 -16.33 -0.58
C ALA A 98 0.17 -15.22 0.26
N ASN A 99 -0.20 -14.08 -0.34
CA ASN A 99 -0.68 -12.90 0.39
C ASN A 99 -2.08 -12.49 -0.09
N LYS A 100 -3.07 -13.38 0.02
CA LYS A 100 -4.44 -13.13 -0.46
C LYS A 100 -5.16 -11.98 0.24
N ASP A 101 -4.75 -11.65 1.47
CA ASP A 101 -5.26 -10.50 2.22
C ASP A 101 -4.84 -9.15 1.63
N TRP A 102 -3.89 -9.15 0.69
CA TRP A 102 -3.39 -7.96 0.02
C TRP A 102 -3.92 -7.87 -1.40
N LYS A 103 -4.34 -6.66 -1.79
CA LYS A 103 -4.61 -6.35 -3.20
C LYS A 103 -3.34 -5.82 -3.86
N PHE A 104 -2.95 -6.42 -4.97
CA PHE A 104 -1.76 -6.06 -5.73
C PHE A 104 -2.17 -5.36 -7.02
N TYR A 105 -1.75 -4.12 -7.21
CA TYR A 105 -1.96 -3.38 -8.44
C TYR A 105 -0.62 -3.01 -9.06
N ALA A 106 -0.41 -3.44 -10.30
CA ALA A 106 0.71 -2.95 -11.09
C ALA A 106 0.32 -1.63 -11.74
N PHE A 107 1.20 -0.63 -11.70
CA PHE A 107 1.10 0.56 -12.55
C PHE A 107 2.32 0.61 -13.46
N MET A 108 2.12 0.98 -14.72
CA MET A 108 3.15 1.00 -15.76
C MET A 108 3.66 2.43 -15.96
#